data_AF-A0A850BVY0-F1
#
_entry.id   AF-A0A850BVY0-F1
#
_cell.length_a   1.000
_cell.length_b   1.000
_cell.length_c   1.000
_cell.angle_alpha   90.00
_cell.angle_beta   90.00
_cell.angle_gamma   90.00
#
_symmetry.space_group_name_H-M   'P 1'
#
loop_
_entity.id
_entity.type
_entity.pdbx_description
1 polymer ?
#
loop_
_entity_poly.entity_id
_entity_poly.type
_entity_poly.pdbx_seq_one_letter_code
_entity_poly.pdbx_strand_id
1 'polypeptide(L)'
;MDPKDSEKDEAKAEAGEPEAGEPEASEPEASNAEASEPEASEPDASNAEASEPEAERAEEKPEEHAPSPLPKSLPIKGAKWGEPIAIFEQRWTWLEARLLTFVLMAQILVLVSWVLLSGISSPPGSGDASGLVFRCALAAILFGGAGWALSRKRPENQRQLIAIAGILAGVFLGLILRPSADATSGLRLAFHRALGFDRLDAAIVGYFGNIKSWLQDGSTLTLMGGLRGVATRLTLWLALLGGSLATAAGKHIHIDVIFRFLPKRFRIPAAIVNFSAAAAVCFAATWGFFDHIAIESYGSKADDTSGSKISRVAHEMGKHGFLARKQIGLDFRTLPRVLAGHRYDQWMTPVAWNEWVSDAGFEDHYKPEEVKSLHIAPGSANPPPFVVAPDGEAARGILVHDFSLVLPFGLLLIGIRFLLRAILTLSGHIPVDPDAAHKDDLQGHGGSSELHTNTTGGDAGKPSGAAASPVSADAKGAG
;
A
#
# COMPACT_ATOMS: atom_id res chain seq x y z
N MET A 1 62.05 -78.33 2.85
CA MET A 1 63.25 -77.55 3.23
C MET A 1 63.14 -76.24 2.48
N ASP A 2 62.67 -75.19 3.14
CA ASP A 2 63.25 -73.87 2.94
C ASP A 2 64.67 -73.92 3.52
N PRO A 3 65.68 -73.21 2.98
CA PRO A 3 65.60 -71.75 2.93
C PRO A 3 66.43 -70.97 1.85
N LYS A 4 66.07 -69.68 1.76
CA LYS A 4 66.93 -68.47 1.69
C LYS A 4 67.47 -67.89 0.36
N ASP A 5 67.14 -66.59 0.26
CA ASP A 5 67.92 -65.41 -0.15
C ASP A 5 68.40 -65.26 -1.60
N SER A 6 67.84 -64.27 -2.31
CA SER A 6 68.62 -63.17 -2.91
C SER A 6 67.73 -62.14 -3.64
N GLU A 7 67.75 -60.91 -3.12
CA GLU A 7 67.79 -59.63 -3.83
C GLU A 7 67.46 -59.59 -5.34
N LYS A 8 66.46 -58.79 -5.70
CA LYS A 8 66.45 -58.11 -7.00
C LYS A 8 65.72 -56.77 -6.92
N ASP A 9 66.46 -55.73 -7.27
CA ASP A 9 66.02 -54.35 -7.45
C ASP A 9 64.77 -54.25 -8.34
N GLU A 10 63.70 -53.64 -7.83
CA GLU A 10 62.62 -53.12 -8.65
C GLU A 10 62.63 -51.60 -8.67
N ALA A 11 62.90 -51.10 -9.87
CA ALA A 11 62.94 -49.71 -10.24
C ALA A 11 61.58 -49.05 -10.01
N LYS A 12 61.65 -47.86 -9.41
CA LYS A 12 60.60 -46.86 -9.26
C LYS A 12 59.98 -46.54 -10.63
N ALA A 13 58.80 -47.09 -10.90
CA ALA A 13 57.91 -46.64 -11.96
C ALA A 13 56.93 -45.62 -11.36
N GLU A 14 57.13 -44.34 -11.68
CA GLU A 14 56.15 -43.29 -11.44
C GLU A 14 54.96 -43.53 -12.37
N ALA A 15 53.89 -44.11 -11.82
CA ALA A 15 52.59 -44.13 -12.46
C ALA A 15 51.96 -42.75 -12.23
N GLY A 16 51.88 -41.96 -13.31
CA GLY A 16 51.12 -40.71 -13.31
C GLY A 16 49.66 -40.98 -12.97
N GLU A 17 49.16 -40.29 -11.94
CA GLU A 17 47.74 -40.19 -11.68
C GLU A 17 47.05 -39.55 -12.90
N PRO A 18 45.93 -40.11 -13.38
CA PRO A 18 45.12 -39.43 -14.37
C PRO A 18 44.47 -38.21 -13.70
N GLU A 19 44.79 -37.01 -14.19
CA GLU A 19 43.99 -35.81 -13.95
C GLU A 19 42.57 -36.08 -14.45
N ALA A 20 41.69 -36.47 -13.53
CA ALA A 20 40.26 -36.42 -13.74
C ALA A 20 39.88 -34.94 -13.76
N GLY A 21 39.77 -34.38 -14.97
CA GLY A 21 39.20 -33.06 -15.18
C GLY A 21 37.85 -32.98 -14.51
N GLU A 22 37.74 -32.13 -13.49
CA GLU A 22 36.46 -31.71 -12.94
C GLU A 22 35.64 -31.13 -14.09
N PRO A 23 34.39 -31.59 -14.31
CA PRO A 23 33.52 -30.89 -15.23
C PRO A 23 33.24 -29.52 -14.62
N GLU A 24 33.73 -28.47 -15.29
CA GLU A 24 33.25 -27.10 -15.07
C GLU A 24 31.74 -27.11 -15.31
N ALA A 25 30.99 -27.25 -14.22
CA ALA A 25 29.59 -26.91 -14.17
C ALA A 25 29.53 -25.40 -14.36
N SER A 26 29.43 -24.97 -15.61
CA SER A 26 29.02 -23.63 -15.99
C SER A 26 27.72 -23.34 -15.26
N GLU A 27 27.81 -22.53 -14.20
CA GLU A 27 26.66 -21.89 -13.57
C GLU A 27 25.83 -21.26 -14.69
N PRO A 28 24.51 -21.48 -14.75
CA PRO A 28 23.69 -20.76 -15.69
C PRO A 28 23.80 -19.28 -15.30
N GLU A 29 24.49 -18.50 -16.13
CA GLU A 29 24.39 -17.04 -16.09
C GLU A 29 22.90 -16.72 -16.17
N ALA A 30 22.32 -16.35 -15.03
CA ALA A 30 21.06 -15.66 -14.99
C ALA A 30 21.32 -14.32 -15.68
N SER A 31 21.18 -14.33 -17.01
CA SER A 31 21.10 -13.14 -17.83
C SER A 31 19.99 -12.30 -17.22
N ASN A 32 20.40 -11.29 -16.47
CA ASN A 32 19.57 -10.22 -16.02
C ASN A 32 19.15 -9.52 -17.31
N ALA A 33 18.06 -9.99 -17.90
CA ALA A 33 17.42 -9.35 -19.02
C ALA A 33 16.96 -7.99 -18.48
N GLU A 34 17.83 -7.00 -18.62
CA GLU A 34 17.44 -5.60 -18.64
C GLU A 34 16.27 -5.53 -19.62
N ALA A 35 15.07 -5.38 -19.05
CA ALA A 35 13.90 -5.01 -19.80
C ALA A 35 14.25 -3.70 -20.48
N SER A 36 14.62 -3.81 -21.76
CA SER A 36 14.77 -2.69 -22.67
C SER A 36 13.45 -1.95 -22.59
N GLU A 37 13.46 -0.75 -22.01
CA GLU A 37 12.33 0.15 -22.11
C GLU A 37 12.00 0.26 -23.61
N PRO A 38 10.75 0.00 -24.03
CA PRO A 38 10.40 0.26 -25.41
C PRO A 38 10.57 1.76 -25.62
N GLU A 39 11.52 2.14 -26.49
CA GLU A 39 11.61 3.49 -27.03
C GLU A 39 10.24 3.81 -27.65
N ALA A 40 9.44 4.56 -26.91
CA ALA A 40 8.26 5.21 -27.43
C ALA A 40 8.79 6.27 -28.40
N SER A 41 8.83 5.92 -29.68
CA SER A 41 8.96 6.86 -30.78
C SER A 41 7.96 8.00 -30.57
N GLU A 42 8.49 9.19 -30.24
CA GLU A 42 7.74 10.42 -30.16
C GLU A 42 7.00 10.62 -31.49
N PRO A 43 5.67 10.78 -31.50
CA PRO A 43 4.98 11.19 -32.71
C PRO A 43 5.38 12.63 -33.03
N ASP A 44 5.98 12.82 -34.20
CA ASP A 44 6.23 14.12 -34.83
C ASP A 44 5.00 15.02 -34.70
N ALA A 45 5.12 16.04 -33.86
CA ALA A 45 4.16 17.12 -33.74
C ALA A 45 4.28 18.03 -34.98
N SER A 46 3.69 17.60 -36.09
CA SER A 46 3.47 18.44 -37.25
C SER A 46 2.48 19.55 -36.90
N ASN A 47 3.02 20.73 -36.64
CA ASN A 47 2.54 22.04 -37.08
C ASN A 47 1.01 22.18 -37.23
N ALA A 48 0.32 22.45 -36.12
CA ALA A 48 -1.04 22.97 -36.16
C ALA A 48 -0.98 24.51 -36.23
N GLU A 49 -1.37 25.04 -37.38
CA GLU A 49 -1.50 26.46 -37.67
C GLU A 49 -2.34 27.19 -36.60
N ALA A 50 -1.80 28.34 -36.18
CA ALA A 50 -2.48 29.32 -35.36
C ALA A 50 -3.79 29.76 -36.04
N SER A 51 -4.91 29.32 -35.47
CA SER A 51 -6.23 29.86 -35.77
C SER A 51 -6.47 31.08 -34.89
N GLU A 52 -6.92 32.16 -35.53
CA GLU A 52 -7.19 33.49 -34.95
C GLU A 52 -8.18 33.45 -33.77
N PRO A 53 -8.13 34.44 -32.86
CA PRO A 53 -9.11 34.57 -31.80
C PRO A 53 -10.45 35.06 -32.38
N GLU A 54 -11.42 34.15 -32.51
CA GLU A 54 -12.82 34.53 -32.73
C GLU A 54 -13.34 35.31 -31.52
N ALA A 55 -13.88 36.48 -31.83
CA ALA A 55 -14.45 37.44 -30.90
C ALA A 55 -15.51 36.81 -29.99
N GLU A 56 -15.42 37.14 -28.71
CA GLU A 56 -16.43 36.90 -27.68
C GLU A 56 -17.83 37.30 -28.18
N ARG A 57 -18.58 36.31 -28.67
CA ARG A 57 -20.03 36.41 -28.80
C ARG A 57 -20.58 36.18 -27.41
N ALA A 58 -21.09 37.26 -26.81
CA ALA A 58 -21.81 37.21 -25.54
C ALA A 58 -22.86 36.09 -25.55
N GLU A 59 -22.52 34.97 -24.91
CA GLU A 59 -23.47 33.92 -24.59
C GLU A 59 -24.43 34.49 -23.56
N GLU A 60 -25.64 34.71 -24.02
CA GLU A 60 -26.81 35.02 -23.21
C GLU A 60 -26.96 33.89 -22.18
N LYS A 61 -26.59 34.19 -20.94
CA LYS A 61 -26.71 33.29 -19.79
C LYS A 61 -28.16 32.78 -19.74
N PRO A 62 -28.44 31.51 -20.08
CA PRO A 62 -29.80 30.99 -20.06
C PRO A 62 -30.34 31.20 -18.66
N GLU A 63 -31.50 31.85 -18.53
CA GLU A 63 -32.18 31.98 -17.26
C GLU A 63 -32.25 30.60 -16.61
N GLU A 64 -31.48 30.45 -15.53
CA GLU A 64 -31.35 29.26 -14.72
C GLU A 64 -32.70 29.02 -14.05
N HIS A 65 -33.59 28.38 -14.79
CA HIS A 65 -34.81 27.81 -14.26
C HIS A 65 -34.38 26.78 -13.22
N ALA A 66 -34.43 27.17 -11.95
CA ALA A 66 -34.12 26.31 -10.82
C ALA A 66 -34.83 24.97 -11.05
N PRO A 67 -34.10 23.87 -11.26
CA PRO A 67 -34.70 22.59 -11.59
C PRO A 67 -35.65 22.25 -10.45
N SER A 68 -36.93 22.10 -10.79
CA SER A 68 -37.94 21.70 -9.82
C SER A 68 -37.42 20.45 -9.08
N PRO A 69 -37.42 20.44 -7.74
CA PRO A 69 -36.83 19.36 -6.96
C PRO A 69 -37.46 18.05 -7.43
N LEU A 70 -36.64 17.20 -8.03
CA LEU A 70 -37.11 15.94 -8.59
C LEU A 70 -37.81 15.14 -7.49
N PRO A 71 -38.99 14.56 -7.77
CA PRO A 71 -39.71 13.77 -6.78
C PRO A 71 -38.80 12.64 -6.28
N LYS A 72 -38.62 12.57 -4.95
CA LYS A 72 -37.88 11.48 -4.30
C LYS A 72 -38.47 10.15 -4.78
N SER A 73 -37.66 9.34 -5.46
CA SER A 73 -38.10 8.04 -5.98
C SER A 73 -38.62 7.19 -4.82
N LEU A 74 -39.81 6.62 -4.99
CA LEU A 74 -40.38 5.74 -3.98
C LEU A 74 -39.48 4.49 -3.85
N PRO A 75 -39.20 4.00 -2.64
CA PRO A 75 -38.37 2.82 -2.43
C PRO A 75 -38.99 1.63 -3.15
N ILE A 76 -38.23 1.02 -4.07
CA ILE A 76 -38.64 -0.18 -4.79
C ILE A 76 -38.78 -1.31 -3.77
N LYS A 77 -40.01 -1.80 -3.55
CA LYS A 77 -40.25 -2.95 -2.68
C LYS A 77 -39.97 -4.24 -3.45
N GLY A 78 -38.80 -4.84 -3.22
CA GLY A 78 -38.48 -6.18 -3.70
C GLY A 78 -39.29 -7.27 -2.98
N ALA A 79 -39.14 -8.51 -3.44
CA ALA A 79 -39.77 -9.68 -2.84
C ALA A 79 -39.21 -9.95 -1.44
N LYS A 80 -40.07 -10.20 -0.44
CA LYS A 80 -39.68 -10.36 0.98
C LYS A 80 -38.56 -11.38 1.23
N TRP A 81 -38.44 -12.43 0.43
CA TRP A 81 -37.39 -13.44 0.58
C TRP A 81 -35.99 -12.90 0.26
N GLY A 82 -35.88 -11.87 -0.58
CA GLY A 82 -34.61 -11.25 -0.97
C GLY A 82 -34.13 -10.17 0.00
N GLU A 83 -34.98 -9.71 0.92
CA GLU A 83 -34.66 -8.68 1.92
C GLU A 83 -33.42 -9.00 2.78
N PRO A 84 -33.26 -10.22 3.36
CA PRO A 84 -32.04 -10.53 4.11
C PRO A 84 -30.77 -10.48 3.25
N ILE A 85 -30.86 -10.84 1.97
CA ILE A 85 -29.73 -10.81 1.02
C ILE A 85 -29.39 -9.35 0.68
N ALA A 86 -30.39 -8.49 0.52
CA ALA A 86 -30.17 -7.06 0.27
C ALA A 86 -29.50 -6.37 1.46
N ILE A 87 -29.93 -6.68 2.69
CA ILE A 87 -29.30 -6.16 3.91
C ILE A 87 -27.84 -6.64 4.02
N PHE A 88 -27.60 -7.90 3.70
CA PHE A 88 -26.24 -8.46 3.67
C PHE A 88 -25.36 -7.76 2.64
N GLU A 89 -25.84 -7.59 1.41
CA GLU A 89 -25.14 -6.88 0.34
C GLU A 89 -24.79 -5.45 0.75
N GLN A 90 -25.72 -4.71 1.35
CA GLN A 90 -25.49 -3.34 1.81
C GLN A 90 -24.39 -3.28 2.88
N ARG A 91 -24.42 -4.21 3.85
CA ARG A 91 -23.40 -4.29 4.91
C ARG A 91 -22.04 -4.69 4.35
N TRP A 92 -22.02 -5.62 3.39
CA TRP A 92 -20.80 -6.00 2.68
C TRP A 92 -20.22 -4.81 1.92
N THR A 93 -21.03 -4.07 1.16
CA THR A 93 -20.61 -2.86 0.43
C THR A 93 -20.04 -1.81 1.36
N TRP A 94 -20.65 -1.60 2.53
CA TRP A 94 -20.12 -0.69 3.53
C TRP A 94 -18.74 -1.14 4.06
N LEU A 95 -18.58 -2.44 4.34
CA LEU A 95 -17.30 -3.01 4.80
C LEU A 95 -16.22 -2.86 3.71
N GLU A 96 -16.54 -3.20 2.46
CA GLU A 96 -15.63 -3.06 1.33
C GLU A 96 -15.21 -1.61 1.09
N ALA A 97 -16.14 -0.65 1.19
CA ALA A 97 -15.82 0.77 1.05
C ALA A 97 -14.84 1.26 2.14
N ARG A 98 -15.03 0.77 3.38
CA ARG A 98 -14.10 1.05 4.49
C ARG A 98 -12.74 0.40 4.25
N LEU A 99 -12.72 -0.85 3.80
CA LEU A 99 -11.49 -1.56 3.47
C LEU A 99 -10.74 -0.89 2.32
N LEU A 100 -11.44 -0.48 1.26
CA LEU A 100 -10.86 0.26 0.13
C LEU A 100 -10.20 1.55 0.60
N THR A 101 -10.91 2.32 1.45
CA THR A 101 -10.38 3.56 2.03
C THR A 101 -9.13 3.30 2.87
N PHE A 102 -9.15 2.25 3.69
CA PHE A 102 -7.99 1.84 4.48
C PHE A 102 -6.80 1.46 3.60
N VAL A 103 -7.01 0.62 2.58
CA VAL A 103 -5.97 0.20 1.63
C VAL A 103 -5.40 1.40 0.87
N LEU A 104 -6.25 2.32 0.41
CA LEU A 104 -5.83 3.55 -0.26
C LEU A 104 -4.95 4.41 0.65
N MET A 105 -5.37 4.62 1.90
CA MET A 105 -4.59 5.38 2.87
C MET A 105 -3.26 4.69 3.19
N ALA A 106 -3.26 3.37 3.38
CA ALA A 106 -2.04 2.60 3.59
C ALA A 106 -1.09 2.70 2.39
N GLN A 107 -1.60 2.64 1.16
CA GLN A 107 -0.82 2.77 -0.06
C GLN A 107 -0.17 4.15 -0.17
N ILE A 108 -0.94 5.22 0.09
CA ILE A 108 -0.41 6.59 0.11
C ILE A 108 0.70 6.70 1.17
N LEU A 109 0.47 6.19 2.38
CA LEU A 109 1.46 6.23 3.45
C LEU A 109 2.75 5.48 3.08
N VAL A 110 2.64 4.29 2.49
CA VAL A 110 3.81 3.49 2.07
C VAL A 110 4.58 4.20 0.95
N LEU A 111 3.90 4.72 -0.07
CA LEU A 111 4.55 5.44 -1.18
C LEU A 111 5.21 6.74 -0.71
N VAL A 112 4.51 7.54 0.09
CA VAL A 112 5.06 8.78 0.65
C VAL A 112 6.26 8.47 1.55
N SER A 113 6.15 7.45 2.41
CA SER A 113 7.27 7.04 3.28
C SER A 113 8.47 6.56 2.46
N TRP A 114 8.25 5.77 1.41
CA TRP A 114 9.31 5.29 0.53
C TRP A 114 10.05 6.44 -0.17
N VAL A 115 9.32 7.36 -0.79
CA VAL A 115 9.89 8.50 -1.52
C VAL A 115 10.62 9.44 -0.54
N LEU A 116 9.99 9.75 0.60
CA LEU A 116 10.57 10.60 1.65
C LEU A 116 11.87 10.01 2.20
N LEU A 117 11.85 8.74 2.62
CA LEU A 117 13.02 8.06 3.16
C LEU A 117 14.12 7.96 2.12
N SER A 118 13.76 7.64 0.86
CA SER A 118 14.74 7.56 -0.23
C SER A 118 15.42 8.90 -0.44
N GLY A 119 14.66 9.99 -0.59
CA GLY A 119 15.22 11.33 -0.77
C GLY A 119 16.10 11.76 0.41
N ILE A 120 15.63 11.63 1.65
CA ILE A 120 16.40 12.08 2.82
C ILE A 120 17.68 11.23 3.00
N SER A 121 17.62 9.92 2.70
CA SER A 121 18.76 9.00 2.80
C SER A 121 19.81 9.12 1.70
N SER A 122 19.53 9.81 0.59
CA SER A 122 20.48 9.92 -0.54
C SER A 122 21.73 10.71 -0.13
N PRO A 123 22.96 10.18 -0.23
CA PRO A 123 24.16 10.90 0.21
C PRO A 123 24.33 12.27 -0.47
N PRO A 124 24.84 13.30 0.24
CA PRO A 124 25.21 14.57 -0.38
C PRO A 124 26.25 14.32 -1.48
N GLY A 125 25.93 14.69 -2.71
CA GLY A 125 26.84 14.52 -3.86
C GLY A 125 26.55 13.30 -4.75
N SER A 126 25.51 12.51 -4.47
CA SER A 126 25.06 11.43 -5.39
C SER A 126 24.52 11.93 -6.74
N GLY A 127 24.43 13.26 -6.94
CA GLY A 127 23.78 13.86 -8.11
C GLY A 127 22.25 13.80 -8.07
N ASP A 128 21.68 13.15 -7.06
CA ASP A 128 20.23 12.97 -6.92
C ASP A 128 19.56 14.27 -6.45
N ALA A 129 18.87 14.93 -7.36
CA ALA A 129 18.13 16.16 -7.09
C ALA A 129 17.02 15.96 -6.05
N SER A 130 16.48 14.74 -5.92
CA SER A 130 15.38 14.46 -5.00
C SER A 130 15.79 14.67 -3.54
N GLY A 131 17.00 14.23 -3.16
CA GLY A 131 17.47 14.39 -1.78
C GLY A 131 17.65 15.84 -1.36
N LEU A 132 18.10 16.70 -2.28
CA LEU A 132 18.16 18.14 -2.05
C LEU A 132 16.76 18.72 -1.84
N VAL A 133 15.81 18.40 -2.72
CA VAL A 133 14.43 18.91 -2.63
C VAL A 133 13.78 18.51 -1.30
N PHE A 134 13.94 17.25 -0.88
CA PHE A 134 13.37 16.78 0.38
C PHE A 134 13.99 17.43 1.61
N ARG A 135 15.31 17.70 1.62
CA ARG A 135 15.96 18.44 2.71
C ARG A 135 15.51 19.89 2.77
N CYS A 136 15.40 20.56 1.62
CA CYS A 136 14.84 21.91 1.54
C CYS A 136 13.40 21.94 2.06
N ALA A 137 12.56 20.98 1.65
CA ALA A 137 11.18 20.88 2.11
C ALA A 137 11.09 20.61 3.62
N LEU A 138 11.90 19.68 4.14
CA LEU A 138 11.93 19.37 5.56
C LEU A 138 12.41 20.58 6.39
N ALA A 139 13.47 21.25 5.95
CA ALA A 139 13.95 22.47 6.59
C ALA A 139 12.86 23.57 6.54
N ALA A 140 12.21 23.77 5.40
CA ALA A 140 11.12 24.74 5.27
C ALA A 140 9.95 24.44 6.23
N ILE A 141 9.55 23.17 6.37
CA ILE A 141 8.51 22.74 7.31
C ILE A 141 8.95 22.97 8.76
N LEU A 142 10.18 22.61 9.12
CA LEU A 142 10.70 22.77 10.48
C LEU A 142 10.82 24.26 10.87
N PHE A 143 11.40 25.09 10.01
CA PHE A 143 11.55 26.53 10.28
C PHE A 143 10.22 27.28 10.20
N GLY A 144 9.33 26.92 9.27
CA GLY A 144 7.98 27.47 9.20
C GLY A 144 7.15 27.12 10.43
N GLY A 145 7.19 25.85 10.85
CA GLY A 145 6.51 25.35 12.05
C GLY A 145 7.07 25.96 13.34
N ALA A 146 8.40 26.08 13.45
CA ALA A 146 9.05 26.75 14.58
C ALA A 146 8.69 28.24 14.62
N GLY A 147 8.72 28.93 13.49
CA GLY A 147 8.29 30.33 13.37
C GLY A 147 6.83 30.51 13.78
N TRP A 148 5.94 29.63 13.34
CA TRP A 148 4.53 29.62 13.75
C TRP A 148 4.35 29.35 15.25
N ALA A 149 5.09 28.41 15.83
CA ALA A 149 5.02 28.07 17.25
C ALA A 149 5.55 29.21 18.14
N LEU A 150 6.68 29.82 17.77
CA LEU A 150 7.29 30.94 18.49
C LEU A 150 6.44 32.22 18.40
N SER A 151 5.68 32.39 17.33
CA SER A 151 4.82 33.55 17.12
C SER A 151 3.41 33.40 17.70
N ARG A 152 3.07 32.31 18.41
CA ARG A 152 1.70 32.07 18.95
C ARG A 152 1.09 33.23 19.77
N LYS A 153 1.90 34.13 20.34
CA LYS A 153 1.45 35.31 21.10
C LYS A 153 1.30 36.60 20.26
N ARG A 154 1.60 36.55 18.96
CA ARG A 154 1.56 37.68 18.04
C ARG A 154 0.23 37.72 17.27
N PRO A 155 -0.20 38.88 16.76
CA PRO A 155 -1.38 38.98 15.88
C PRO A 155 -1.20 38.12 14.62
N GLU A 156 -2.31 37.63 14.05
CA GLU A 156 -2.32 36.64 12.96
C GLU A 156 -1.48 37.03 11.75
N ASN A 157 -1.54 38.30 11.32
CA ASN A 157 -0.73 38.80 10.20
C ASN A 157 0.78 38.67 10.47
N GLN A 158 1.21 38.88 11.72
CA GLN A 158 2.62 38.70 12.12
C GLN A 158 2.99 37.22 12.20
N ARG A 159 2.08 36.35 12.63
CA ARG A 159 2.30 34.89 12.67
C ARG A 159 2.52 34.32 11.28
N GLN A 160 1.66 34.72 10.33
CA GLN A 160 1.78 34.33 8.92
C GLN A 160 3.10 34.82 8.32
N LEU A 161 3.45 36.09 8.55
CA LEU A 161 4.71 36.65 8.05
C LEU A 161 5.94 35.91 8.64
N ILE A 162 5.93 35.59 9.94
CA ILE A 162 7.02 34.86 10.60
C ILE A 162 7.10 33.41 10.07
N ALA A 163 5.96 32.75 9.84
CA ALA A 163 5.95 31.40 9.27
C ALA A 163 6.49 31.40 7.83
N ILE A 164 6.07 32.35 6.99
CA ILE A 164 6.57 32.50 5.61
C ILE A 164 8.08 32.79 5.61
N ALA A 165 8.55 33.70 6.47
CA ALA A 165 9.99 33.97 6.61
C ALA A 165 10.76 32.71 7.06
N GLY A 166 10.19 31.91 7.96
CA GLY A 166 10.74 30.62 8.36
C GLY A 166 10.84 29.63 7.20
N ILE A 167 9.78 29.49 6.40
CA ILE A 167 9.77 28.63 5.20
C ILE A 167 10.88 29.04 4.23
N LEU A 168 10.97 30.34 3.89
CA LEU A 168 12.00 30.86 2.98
C LEU A 168 13.41 30.65 3.53
N ALA A 169 13.62 30.86 4.83
CA ALA A 169 14.90 30.59 5.49
C ALA A 169 15.27 29.10 5.42
N GLY A 170 14.30 28.20 5.61
CA GLY A 170 14.50 26.75 5.49
C GLY A 170 14.87 26.30 4.07
N VAL A 171 14.19 26.84 3.05
CA VAL A 171 14.54 26.57 1.64
C VAL A 171 15.95 27.09 1.33
N PHE A 172 16.25 28.32 1.71
CA PHE A 172 17.57 28.93 1.46
C PHE A 172 18.69 28.17 2.18
N LEU A 173 18.44 27.73 3.41
CA LEU A 173 19.36 26.87 4.15
C LEU A 173 19.61 25.56 3.40
N GLY A 174 18.55 24.87 2.94
CA GLY A 174 18.72 23.65 2.16
C GLY A 174 19.51 23.84 0.87
N LEU A 175 19.34 24.98 0.18
CA LEU A 175 20.13 25.32 -1.01
C LEU A 175 21.60 25.63 -0.69
N ILE A 176 21.88 26.33 0.41
CA ILE A 176 23.26 26.54 0.90
C ILE A 176 23.90 25.22 1.27
N LEU A 177 23.12 24.28 1.79
CA LEU A 177 23.60 22.96 2.19
C LEU A 177 23.96 22.06 1.00
N ARG A 178 23.64 22.44 -0.24
CA ARG A 178 24.02 21.70 -1.43
C ARG A 178 25.55 21.69 -1.58
N PRO A 179 26.22 20.52 -1.53
CA PRO A 179 27.59 20.41 -1.98
C PRO A 179 27.57 20.58 -3.50
N SER A 180 28.03 21.73 -4.01
CA SER A 180 28.23 21.83 -5.45
C SER A 180 29.48 21.05 -5.82
N ALA A 181 29.32 20.04 -6.67
CA ALA A 181 30.43 19.26 -7.22
C ALA A 181 31.52 20.16 -7.85
N ASP A 182 31.15 21.36 -8.30
CA ASP A 182 32.05 22.34 -8.94
C ASP A 182 32.65 23.40 -7.98
N ALA A 183 32.40 23.34 -6.66
CA ALA A 183 32.96 24.32 -5.73
C ALA A 183 34.44 24.08 -5.42
N THR A 184 35.29 24.52 -6.34
CA THR A 184 36.72 24.82 -6.11
C THR A 184 36.94 26.03 -5.18
N SER A 185 35.89 26.72 -4.74
CA SER A 185 36.01 27.83 -3.78
C SER A 185 36.16 27.32 -2.35
N GLY A 186 37.39 27.17 -1.88
CA GLY A 186 37.73 26.72 -0.52
C GLY A 186 37.03 27.47 0.62
N LEU A 187 36.51 28.68 0.37
CA LEU A 187 35.73 29.45 1.34
C LEU A 187 34.39 28.80 1.72
N ARG A 188 33.65 28.22 0.76
CA ARG A 188 32.36 27.56 1.06
C ARG A 188 32.57 26.28 1.85
N LEU A 189 33.57 25.50 1.48
CA LEU A 189 33.95 24.27 2.19
C LEU A 189 34.40 24.60 3.64
N ALA A 190 35.21 25.64 3.81
CA ALA A 190 35.63 26.10 5.14
C ALA A 190 34.44 26.58 5.99
N PHE A 191 33.49 27.30 5.40
CA PHE A 191 32.28 27.75 6.10
C PHE A 191 31.37 26.59 6.53
N HIS A 192 31.13 25.63 5.64
CA HIS A 192 30.37 24.40 5.93
C HIS A 192 31.00 23.59 7.06
N ARG A 193 32.32 23.40 6.99
CA ARG A 193 33.10 22.69 7.99
C ARG A 193 33.11 23.42 9.34
N ALA A 194 33.18 24.75 9.31
CA ALA A 194 33.15 25.59 10.51
C ALA A 194 31.79 25.55 11.22
N LEU A 195 30.68 25.48 10.48
CA LEU A 195 29.34 25.35 11.04
C LEU A 195 28.94 23.91 11.38
N GLY A 196 29.77 22.92 11.02
CA GLY A 196 29.51 21.51 11.32
C GLY A 196 28.37 20.90 10.51
N PHE A 197 27.97 21.52 9.40
CA PHE A 197 26.87 21.02 8.56
C PHE A 197 27.17 19.66 7.94
N ASP A 198 28.43 19.37 7.61
CA ASP A 198 28.86 18.05 7.13
C ASP A 198 28.51 16.94 8.12
N ARG A 199 28.67 17.21 9.43
CA ARG A 199 28.33 16.25 10.49
C ARG A 199 26.83 16.08 10.64
N LEU A 200 26.07 17.18 10.53
CA LEU A 200 24.61 17.14 10.59
C LEU A 200 24.03 16.37 9.41
N ASP A 201 24.49 16.65 8.19
CA ASP A 201 24.01 15.98 6.98
C ASP A 201 24.38 14.50 7.00
N ALA A 202 25.62 14.15 7.37
CA ALA A 202 26.02 12.77 7.57
C ALA A 202 25.19 12.05 8.66
N ALA A 203 24.84 12.74 9.75
CA ALA A 203 23.99 12.19 10.81
C ALA A 203 22.55 11.98 10.33
N ILE A 204 21.97 12.93 9.59
CA ILE A 204 20.62 12.81 9.01
C ILE A 204 20.60 11.66 8.00
N VAL A 205 21.53 11.63 7.06
CA VAL A 205 21.66 10.57 6.06
C VAL A 205 21.85 9.21 6.73
N GLY A 206 22.75 9.12 7.72
CA GLY A 206 22.98 7.88 8.48
C GLY A 206 21.74 7.42 9.25
N TYR A 207 21.02 8.34 9.89
CA TYR A 207 19.80 8.03 10.66
C TYR A 207 18.66 7.54 9.77
N PHE A 208 18.31 8.30 8.72
CA PHE A 208 17.23 7.93 7.82
C PHE A 208 17.61 6.76 6.90
N GLY A 209 18.89 6.65 6.53
CA GLY A 209 19.43 5.47 5.86
C GLY A 209 19.27 4.21 6.71
N ASN A 210 19.57 4.29 8.01
CA ASN A 210 19.36 3.19 8.94
C ASN A 210 17.88 2.78 9.07
N ILE A 211 16.96 3.75 9.17
CA ILE A 211 15.51 3.46 9.17
C ILE A 211 15.10 2.78 7.86
N LYS A 212 15.53 3.32 6.72
CA LYS A 212 15.22 2.79 5.39
C LYS A 212 15.74 1.36 5.24
N SER A 213 17.00 1.11 5.58
CA SER A 213 17.61 -0.23 5.52
C SER A 213 16.89 -1.20 6.46
N TRP A 214 16.52 -0.80 7.66
CA TRP A 214 15.70 -1.64 8.54
C TRP A 214 14.35 -2.00 7.89
N LEU A 215 13.63 -1.02 7.34
CA LEU A 215 12.35 -1.26 6.65
C LEU A 215 12.51 -2.15 5.40
N GLN A 216 13.65 -2.11 4.71
CA GLN A 216 13.90 -2.90 3.51
C GLN A 216 14.43 -4.31 3.79
N ASP A 217 15.28 -4.47 4.80
CA ASP A 217 16.10 -5.67 4.99
C ASP A 217 15.92 -6.37 6.35
N GLY A 218 15.32 -5.71 7.35
CA GLY A 218 15.22 -6.24 8.71
C GLY A 218 13.86 -6.09 9.37
N SER A 219 12.79 -5.88 8.59
CA SER A 219 11.44 -5.68 9.12
C SER A 219 10.42 -6.65 8.54
N THR A 220 9.20 -6.65 9.07
CA THR A 220 8.07 -7.40 8.49
C THR A 220 7.81 -6.99 7.04
N LEU A 221 8.11 -5.75 6.65
CA LEU A 221 7.98 -5.33 5.25
C LEU A 221 8.94 -6.11 4.34
N THR A 222 10.10 -6.53 4.83
CA THR A 222 11.05 -7.38 4.09
C THR A 222 10.43 -8.71 3.70
N LEU A 223 9.60 -9.30 4.59
CA LEU A 223 8.83 -10.51 4.27
C LEU A 223 7.83 -10.28 3.14
N MET A 224 7.39 -9.02 2.94
CA MET A 224 6.46 -8.61 1.87
C MET A 224 7.17 -8.10 0.61
N GLY A 225 8.50 -8.25 0.51
CA GLY A 225 9.31 -7.71 -0.59
C GLY A 225 9.74 -6.25 -0.43
N GLY A 226 9.78 -5.76 0.81
CA GLY A 226 10.12 -4.39 1.18
C GLY A 226 8.98 -3.39 0.91
N LEU A 227 9.28 -2.09 1.08
CA LEU A 227 8.32 -1.00 0.85
C LEU A 227 7.76 -0.99 -0.59
N ARG A 228 8.60 -1.23 -1.60
CA ARG A 228 8.16 -1.38 -3.00
C ARG A 228 7.23 -2.58 -3.14
N GLY A 229 7.59 -3.70 -2.52
CA GLY A 229 6.78 -4.90 -2.48
C GLY A 229 5.36 -4.58 -2.02
N VAL A 230 5.23 -4.05 -0.81
CA VAL A 230 3.95 -3.66 -0.20
C VAL A 230 3.15 -2.71 -1.09
N ALA A 231 3.78 -1.67 -1.64
CA ALA A 231 3.08 -0.72 -2.53
C ALA A 231 2.41 -1.42 -3.71
N THR A 232 3.13 -2.30 -4.42
CA THR A 232 2.57 -3.05 -5.57
C THR A 232 1.38 -3.93 -5.15
N ARG A 233 1.44 -4.60 -3.99
CA ARG A 233 0.36 -5.48 -3.53
C ARG A 233 -0.85 -4.67 -3.07
N LEU A 234 -0.64 -3.52 -2.42
CA LEU A 234 -1.74 -2.62 -2.07
C LEU A 234 -2.44 -2.05 -3.31
N THR A 235 -1.70 -1.76 -4.38
CA THR A 235 -2.31 -1.38 -5.68
C THR A 235 -3.22 -2.49 -6.21
N LEU A 236 -2.78 -3.75 -6.14
CA LEU A 236 -3.57 -4.89 -6.58
C LEU A 236 -4.85 -5.03 -5.75
N TRP A 237 -4.75 -4.91 -4.42
CA TRP A 237 -5.91 -4.85 -3.54
C TRP A 237 -6.87 -3.72 -3.90
N LEU A 238 -6.34 -2.51 -4.14
CA LEU A 238 -7.13 -1.35 -4.52
C LEU A 238 -7.93 -1.61 -5.81
N ALA A 239 -7.28 -2.19 -6.82
CA ALA A 239 -7.91 -2.53 -8.10
C ALA A 239 -9.02 -3.56 -7.92
N LEU A 240 -8.80 -4.61 -7.13
CA LEU A 240 -9.78 -5.69 -6.93
C LEU A 240 -10.96 -5.26 -6.06
N LEU A 241 -10.71 -4.51 -4.99
CA LEU A 241 -11.77 -3.92 -4.17
C LEU A 241 -12.58 -2.89 -4.96
N GLY A 242 -11.91 -2.07 -5.79
CA GLY A 242 -12.56 -1.16 -6.72
C GLY A 242 -13.45 -1.91 -7.73
N GLY A 243 -12.96 -3.00 -8.30
CA GLY A 243 -13.72 -3.88 -9.19
C GLY A 243 -14.93 -4.53 -8.51
N SER A 244 -14.79 -4.98 -7.26
CA SER A 244 -15.90 -5.52 -6.46
C SER A 244 -16.98 -4.47 -6.19
N LEU A 245 -16.59 -3.27 -5.79
CA LEU A 245 -17.53 -2.15 -5.55
C LEU A 245 -18.18 -1.65 -6.84
N ALA A 246 -17.45 -1.58 -7.95
CA ALA A 246 -18.02 -1.26 -9.26
C ALA A 246 -19.06 -2.31 -9.68
N THR A 247 -18.79 -3.58 -9.40
CA THR A 247 -19.75 -4.68 -9.60
C THR A 247 -20.98 -4.52 -8.71
N ALA A 248 -20.81 -4.14 -7.44
CA ALA A 248 -21.89 -3.87 -6.50
C ALA A 248 -22.74 -2.64 -6.88
N ALA A 249 -22.14 -1.62 -7.49
CA ALA A 249 -22.86 -0.46 -8.01
C ALA A 249 -23.55 -0.73 -9.36
N GLY A 250 -23.12 -1.77 -10.09
CA GLY A 250 -23.66 -2.07 -11.42
C GLY A 250 -23.02 -1.21 -12.50
N LYS A 251 -21.84 -0.65 -12.19
CA LYS A 251 -21.04 0.17 -13.10
C LYS A 251 -20.01 -0.65 -13.89
N HIS A 252 -20.15 -1.98 -13.90
CA HIS A 252 -19.33 -2.84 -14.75
C HIS A 252 -19.78 -2.70 -16.21
N ILE A 253 -18.92 -3.12 -17.15
CA ILE A 253 -19.16 -3.00 -18.60
C ILE A 253 -20.52 -3.61 -18.93
N HIS A 254 -21.52 -2.74 -19.08
CA HIS A 254 -22.83 -3.12 -19.58
C HIS A 254 -22.69 -3.33 -21.08
N ILE A 255 -23.10 -4.48 -21.57
CA ILE A 255 -23.30 -4.68 -23.01
C ILE A 255 -24.60 -3.97 -23.39
N ASP A 256 -24.57 -2.63 -23.33
CA ASP A 256 -25.73 -1.74 -23.45
C ASP A 256 -26.42 -1.91 -24.82
N VAL A 257 -25.64 -2.25 -25.85
CA VAL A 257 -26.13 -2.55 -27.19
C VAL A 257 -27.20 -3.65 -27.16
N ILE A 258 -27.00 -4.74 -26.40
CA ILE A 258 -27.98 -5.84 -26.36
C ILE A 258 -29.25 -5.39 -25.62
N PHE A 259 -29.12 -4.66 -24.51
CA PHE A 259 -30.27 -4.25 -23.69
C PHE A 259 -31.16 -3.21 -24.38
N ARG A 260 -30.60 -2.41 -25.30
CA ARG A 260 -31.36 -1.47 -26.13
C ARG A 260 -32.30 -2.17 -27.11
N PHE A 261 -31.88 -3.28 -27.72
CA PHE A 261 -32.69 -4.02 -28.68
C PHE A 261 -33.59 -5.09 -28.05
N LEU A 262 -33.38 -5.43 -26.77
CA LEU A 262 -34.12 -6.49 -26.11
C LEU A 262 -35.50 -6.00 -25.59
N PRO A 263 -36.62 -6.67 -25.95
CA PRO A 263 -37.94 -6.35 -25.41
C PRO A 263 -37.94 -6.37 -23.88
N LYS A 264 -38.68 -5.46 -23.24
CA LYS A 264 -38.73 -5.30 -21.76
C LYS A 264 -38.91 -6.62 -21.00
N ARG A 265 -39.72 -7.55 -21.52
CA ARG A 265 -39.98 -8.87 -20.92
C ARG A 265 -38.74 -9.78 -20.80
N PHE A 266 -37.73 -9.57 -21.64
CA PHE A 266 -36.53 -10.40 -21.68
C PHE A 266 -35.33 -9.76 -20.96
N ARG A 267 -35.43 -8.49 -20.53
CA ARG A 267 -34.33 -7.77 -19.87
C ARG A 267 -33.88 -8.45 -18.57
N ILE A 268 -34.83 -8.87 -17.73
CA ILE A 268 -34.52 -9.53 -16.44
C ILE A 268 -33.82 -10.88 -16.68
N PRO A 269 -34.37 -11.83 -17.47
CA PRO A 269 -33.66 -13.07 -17.80
C PRO A 269 -32.27 -12.83 -18.41
N ALA A 270 -32.15 -11.88 -19.34
CA ALA A 270 -30.86 -11.57 -19.97
C ALA A 270 -29.84 -11.02 -18.95
N ALA A 271 -30.26 -10.16 -18.04
CA ALA A 271 -29.39 -9.66 -16.96
C ALA A 271 -28.93 -10.79 -16.03
N ILE A 272 -29.83 -11.69 -15.64
CA ILE A 272 -29.50 -12.85 -14.80
C ILE A 272 -28.49 -13.76 -15.51
N VAL A 273 -28.69 -14.06 -16.79
CA VAL A 273 -27.76 -14.86 -17.59
C VAL A 273 -26.39 -14.16 -17.70
N ASN A 274 -26.38 -12.86 -17.96
CA ASN A 274 -25.15 -12.08 -18.04
C ASN A 274 -24.36 -12.09 -16.72
N PHE A 275 -25.02 -11.83 -15.58
CA PHE A 275 -24.37 -11.90 -14.27
C PHE A 275 -23.88 -13.32 -13.94
N SER A 276 -24.65 -14.35 -14.30
CA SER A 276 -24.25 -15.74 -14.07
C SER A 276 -23.03 -16.12 -14.92
N ALA A 277 -22.98 -15.69 -16.18
CA ALA A 277 -21.83 -15.91 -17.06
C ALA A 277 -20.59 -15.17 -16.53
N ALA A 278 -20.73 -13.91 -16.11
CA ALA A 278 -19.64 -13.15 -15.50
C ALA A 278 -19.13 -13.83 -14.22
N ALA A 279 -20.02 -14.29 -13.34
CA ALA A 279 -19.67 -15.03 -12.14
C ALA A 279 -18.89 -16.32 -12.48
N ALA A 280 -19.33 -17.07 -13.49
CA ALA A 280 -18.67 -18.30 -13.93
C ALA A 280 -17.25 -18.03 -14.44
N VAL A 281 -17.04 -16.96 -15.21
CA VAL A 281 -15.70 -16.53 -15.66
C VAL A 281 -14.83 -16.16 -14.47
N CYS A 282 -15.34 -15.39 -13.51
CA CYS A 282 -14.62 -15.03 -12.28
C CYS A 282 -14.23 -16.27 -11.45
N PHE A 283 -15.11 -17.25 -11.30
CA PHE A 283 -14.81 -18.48 -10.57
C PHE A 283 -13.81 -19.38 -11.30
N ALA A 284 -13.91 -19.50 -12.63
CA ALA A 284 -12.93 -20.22 -13.44
C ALA A 284 -11.55 -19.57 -13.33
N ALA A 285 -11.48 -18.24 -13.43
CA ALA A 285 -10.23 -17.49 -13.25
C ALA A 285 -9.67 -17.63 -11.83
N THR A 286 -10.53 -17.55 -10.80
CA THR A 286 -10.16 -17.78 -9.40
C THR A 286 -9.46 -19.13 -9.24
N TRP A 287 -10.06 -20.20 -9.77
CA TRP A 287 -9.47 -21.53 -9.69
C TRP A 287 -8.18 -21.63 -10.49
N GLY A 288 -8.14 -21.13 -11.73
CA GLY A 288 -6.94 -21.17 -12.57
C GLY A 288 -5.74 -20.45 -11.95
N PHE A 289 -5.94 -19.25 -11.39
CA PHE A 289 -4.88 -18.53 -10.68
C PHE A 289 -4.48 -19.21 -9.38
N PHE A 290 -5.45 -19.70 -8.59
CA PHE A 290 -5.15 -20.44 -7.36
C PHE A 290 -4.33 -21.70 -7.65
N ASP A 291 -4.70 -22.47 -8.67
CA ASP A 291 -4.03 -23.70 -9.07
C ASP A 291 -2.58 -23.43 -9.51
N HIS A 292 -2.38 -22.40 -10.34
CA HIS A 292 -1.05 -21.97 -10.76
C HIS A 292 -0.18 -21.54 -9.57
N ILE A 293 -0.71 -20.73 -8.65
CA ILE A 293 0.01 -20.30 -7.44
C ILE A 293 0.32 -21.50 -6.53
N ALA A 294 -0.62 -22.43 -6.35
CA ALA A 294 -0.42 -23.62 -5.53
C ALA A 294 0.73 -24.49 -6.06
N ILE A 295 0.89 -24.59 -7.37
CA ILE A 295 1.97 -25.33 -8.03
C ILE A 295 3.29 -24.56 -7.94
N GLU A 296 3.31 -23.32 -8.42
CA GLU A 296 4.55 -22.53 -8.59
C GLU A 296 5.11 -22.04 -7.26
N SER A 297 4.25 -21.54 -6.37
CA SER A 297 4.68 -20.91 -5.11
C SER A 297 4.68 -21.85 -3.91
N TYR A 298 3.86 -22.89 -3.92
CA TYR A 298 3.71 -23.81 -2.78
C TYR A 298 4.13 -25.25 -3.11
N GLY A 299 4.72 -25.47 -4.29
CA GLY A 299 5.30 -26.75 -4.70
C GLY A 299 4.29 -27.89 -4.82
N SER A 300 2.99 -27.59 -4.97
CA SER A 300 1.96 -28.61 -5.25
C SER A 300 2.21 -29.25 -6.61
N LYS A 301 1.85 -30.53 -6.78
CA LYS A 301 1.96 -31.17 -8.08
C LYS A 301 0.77 -30.80 -8.96
N ALA A 302 0.97 -30.78 -10.28
CA ALA A 302 -0.10 -30.46 -11.21
C ALA A 302 -1.29 -31.44 -11.11
N ASP A 303 -1.01 -32.72 -10.84
CA ASP A 303 -1.96 -33.83 -10.69
C ASP A 303 -2.55 -33.97 -9.26
N ASP A 304 -2.13 -33.14 -8.30
CA ASP A 304 -2.71 -33.15 -6.96
C ASP A 304 -4.21 -32.81 -7.01
N THR A 305 -5.00 -33.46 -6.17
CA THR A 305 -6.43 -33.13 -6.06
C THR A 305 -6.61 -31.69 -5.54
N SER A 306 -7.73 -31.05 -5.88
CA SER A 306 -8.04 -29.69 -5.40
C SER A 306 -7.95 -29.57 -3.87
N GLY A 307 -8.43 -30.59 -3.14
CA GLY A 307 -8.36 -30.62 -1.68
C GLY A 307 -6.92 -30.70 -1.17
N SER A 308 -6.07 -31.50 -1.82
CA SER A 308 -4.63 -31.59 -1.50
C SER A 308 -3.92 -30.26 -1.71
N LYS A 309 -4.19 -29.58 -2.84
CA LYS A 309 -3.63 -28.24 -3.13
C LYS A 309 -4.06 -27.22 -2.07
N ILE A 310 -5.35 -27.17 -1.72
CA ILE A 310 -5.86 -26.29 -0.67
C ILE A 310 -5.20 -26.58 0.68
N SER A 311 -5.11 -27.85 1.08
CA SER A 311 -4.48 -28.25 2.34
C SER A 311 -3.01 -27.84 2.39
N ARG A 312 -2.28 -27.99 1.29
CA ARG A 312 -0.87 -27.61 1.19
C ARG A 312 -0.68 -26.10 1.29
N VAL A 313 -1.43 -25.33 0.50
CA VAL A 313 -1.40 -23.86 0.57
C VAL A 313 -1.73 -23.38 1.99
N ALA A 314 -2.79 -23.92 2.61
CA ALA A 314 -3.17 -23.55 3.97
C ALA A 314 -2.09 -23.89 5.01
N HIS A 315 -1.42 -25.04 4.86
CA HIS A 315 -0.31 -25.46 5.73
C HIS A 315 0.88 -24.51 5.63
N GLU A 316 1.33 -24.20 4.41
CA GLU A 316 2.46 -23.30 4.19
C GLU A 316 2.14 -21.85 4.60
N MET A 317 0.94 -21.34 4.27
CA MET A 317 0.47 -20.05 4.80
C MET A 317 0.46 -20.02 6.33
N GLY A 318 0.17 -21.15 6.99
CA GLY A 318 0.27 -21.29 8.44
C GLY A 318 1.69 -21.07 8.95
N LYS A 319 2.69 -21.67 8.28
CA LYS A 319 4.12 -21.45 8.60
C LYS A 319 4.54 -20.00 8.32
N HIS A 320 4.17 -19.45 7.17
CA HIS A 320 4.48 -18.06 6.81
C HIS A 320 3.88 -17.08 7.83
N GLY A 321 2.64 -17.32 8.24
CA GLY A 321 1.95 -16.55 9.28
C GLY A 321 2.64 -16.65 10.66
N PHE A 322 3.17 -17.82 11.01
CA PHE A 322 4.00 -17.99 12.20
C PHE A 322 5.26 -17.11 12.12
N LEU A 323 6.04 -17.22 11.03
CA LEU A 323 7.27 -16.44 10.84
C LEU A 323 6.99 -14.92 10.81
N ALA A 324 5.91 -14.50 10.14
CA ALA A 324 5.48 -13.10 10.12
C ALA A 324 5.16 -12.58 11.53
N ARG A 325 4.46 -13.37 12.36
CA ARG A 325 4.20 -13.00 13.75
C ARG A 325 5.48 -12.86 14.56
N LYS A 326 6.48 -13.73 14.34
CA LYS A 326 7.79 -13.63 14.99
C LYS A 326 8.56 -12.40 14.54
N GLN A 327 8.53 -12.07 13.26
CA GLN A 327 9.14 -10.84 12.73
C GLN A 327 8.47 -9.58 13.28
N ILE A 328 7.13 -9.53 13.36
CA ILE A 328 6.42 -8.41 13.99
C ILE A 328 6.88 -8.24 15.45
N GLY A 329 7.05 -9.33 16.19
CA GLY A 329 7.61 -9.29 17.55
C GLY A 329 9.02 -8.70 17.61
N LEU A 330 9.90 -9.07 16.67
CA LEU A 330 11.24 -8.48 16.54
C LEU A 330 11.18 -7.01 16.13
N ASP A 331 10.25 -6.62 15.26
CA ASP A 331 10.08 -5.23 14.83
C ASP A 331 9.74 -4.33 16.02
N PHE A 332 8.85 -4.78 16.91
CA PHE A 332 8.52 -4.02 18.13
C PHE A 332 9.72 -3.86 19.07
N ARG A 333 10.64 -4.83 19.12
CA ARG A 333 11.90 -4.73 19.89
C ARG A 333 12.94 -3.83 19.20
N THR A 334 12.96 -3.84 17.87
CA THR A 334 13.92 -3.13 17.02
C THR A 334 13.58 -1.64 16.89
N LEU A 335 12.30 -1.33 16.66
CA LEU A 335 11.79 0.01 16.39
C LEU A 335 12.30 1.09 17.37
N PRO A 336 12.17 0.95 18.70
CA PRO A 336 12.64 2.00 19.61
C PRO A 336 14.17 2.22 19.53
N ARG A 337 14.94 1.19 19.20
CA ARG A 337 16.40 1.30 19.07
C ARG A 337 16.79 2.00 17.77
N VAL A 338 16.12 1.67 16.68
CA VAL A 338 16.31 2.33 15.37
C VAL A 338 15.92 3.80 15.45
N LEU A 339 14.81 4.14 16.11
CA LEU A 339 14.39 5.52 16.33
C LEU A 339 15.33 6.30 17.27
N ALA A 340 16.03 5.61 18.17
CA ALA A 340 17.10 6.22 18.98
C ALA A 340 18.41 6.42 18.20
N GLY A 341 18.47 6.02 16.92
CA GLY A 341 19.63 6.15 16.07
C GLY A 341 20.64 5.00 16.18
N HIS A 342 20.31 3.93 16.93
CA HIS A 342 21.14 2.73 16.91
C HIS A 342 21.02 2.03 15.54
N ARG A 343 22.17 1.56 15.04
CA ARG A 343 22.22 0.76 13.83
C ARG A 343 21.39 -0.52 13.98
N TYR A 344 20.46 -0.75 13.05
CA TYR A 344 19.52 -1.86 13.15
C TYR A 344 20.23 -3.23 13.09
N ASP A 345 21.36 -3.31 12.39
CA ASP A 345 22.19 -4.50 12.21
C ASP A 345 23.22 -4.72 13.32
N GLN A 346 23.31 -3.82 14.30
CA GLN A 346 24.34 -3.89 15.35
C GLN A 346 23.79 -4.05 16.76
N TRP A 347 22.51 -3.78 17.01
CA TRP A 347 22.00 -3.76 18.38
C TRP A 347 21.80 -5.17 18.96
N MET A 348 21.53 -6.17 18.12
CA MET A 348 21.16 -7.51 18.54
C MET A 348 22.41 -8.39 18.63
N THR A 349 22.83 -8.69 19.85
CA THR A 349 23.98 -9.56 20.08
C THR A 349 23.62 -11.03 19.83
N PRO A 350 24.58 -11.92 19.52
CA PRO A 350 24.32 -13.36 19.38
C PRO A 350 23.63 -13.98 20.61
N VAL A 351 23.98 -13.51 21.81
CA VAL A 351 23.35 -13.96 23.07
C VAL A 351 21.88 -13.56 23.12
N ALA A 352 21.56 -12.30 22.82
CA ALA A 352 20.18 -11.82 22.81
C ALA A 352 19.34 -12.46 21.71
N TRP A 353 19.95 -12.78 20.57
CA TRP A 353 19.31 -13.55 19.50
C TRP A 353 18.98 -14.96 19.95
N ASN A 354 19.95 -15.69 20.52
CA ASN A 354 19.75 -17.07 20.97
C ASN A 354 18.68 -17.15 22.08
N GLU A 355 18.66 -16.19 23.00
CA GLU A 355 17.61 -16.05 24.02
C GLU A 355 16.24 -15.84 23.35
N TRP A 356 16.16 -14.95 22.37
CA TRP A 356 14.92 -14.73 21.62
C TRP A 356 14.47 -15.98 20.84
N VAL A 357 15.38 -16.70 20.16
CA VAL A 357 15.06 -17.93 19.42
C VAL A 357 14.49 -18.99 20.37
N SER A 358 15.10 -19.13 21.55
CA SER A 358 14.66 -20.09 22.57
C SER A 358 13.24 -19.75 23.08
N ASP A 359 12.95 -18.48 23.31
CA ASP A 359 11.63 -18.03 23.79
C ASP A 359 10.57 -17.94 22.68
N ALA A 360 11.00 -17.93 21.42
CA ALA A 360 10.11 -17.71 20.28
C ALA A 360 9.25 -18.93 19.93
N GLY A 361 9.39 -20.08 20.59
CA GLY A 361 8.52 -21.25 20.36
C GLY A 361 8.68 -21.85 18.95
N PHE A 362 9.89 -21.78 18.38
CA PHE A 362 10.20 -22.45 17.12
C PHE A 362 10.12 -23.97 17.24
N GLU A 363 10.43 -24.54 18.42
CA GLU A 363 10.37 -25.98 18.68
C GLU A 363 8.96 -26.57 18.56
N ASP A 364 7.92 -25.74 18.69
CA ASP A 364 6.52 -26.18 18.49
C ASP A 364 6.17 -26.43 17.01
N HIS A 365 6.95 -25.86 16.08
CA HIS A 365 6.64 -25.83 14.64
C HIS A 365 7.72 -26.49 13.76
N TYR A 366 8.96 -26.56 14.26
CA TYR A 366 10.13 -27.05 13.53
C TYR A 366 10.86 -28.11 14.34
N LYS A 367 11.66 -28.93 13.66
CA LYS A 367 12.38 -29.99 14.37
C LYS A 367 13.50 -29.37 15.23
N PRO A 368 13.81 -29.93 16.41
CA PRO A 368 14.83 -29.37 17.31
C PRO A 368 16.19 -29.13 16.64
N GLU A 369 16.60 -30.00 15.72
CA GLU A 369 17.83 -29.87 14.95
C GLU A 369 17.83 -28.65 14.00
N GLU A 370 16.69 -28.35 13.37
CA GLU A 370 16.51 -27.18 12.51
C GLU A 370 16.53 -25.90 13.35
N VAL A 371 15.87 -25.89 14.51
CA VAL A 371 15.88 -24.76 15.46
C VAL A 371 17.27 -24.51 16.03
N LYS A 372 18.04 -25.56 16.29
CA LYS A 372 19.42 -25.44 16.74
C LYS A 372 20.32 -24.76 15.70
N SER A 373 20.01 -24.88 14.41
CA SER A 373 20.74 -24.19 13.34
C SER A 373 20.55 -22.67 13.36
N LEU A 374 19.46 -22.17 13.95
CA LEU A 374 19.25 -20.73 14.15
C LEU A 374 20.14 -20.13 15.24
N HIS A 375 20.73 -20.95 16.10
CA HIS A 375 21.59 -20.47 17.17
C HIS A 375 22.95 -20.04 16.63
N ILE A 376 23.40 -18.89 17.08
CA ILE A 376 24.63 -18.27 16.63
C ILE A 376 25.72 -18.44 17.69
N ALA A 377 26.93 -18.82 17.26
CA ALA A 377 28.06 -19.02 18.16
C ALA A 377 28.41 -17.71 18.91
N PRO A 378 28.72 -17.77 20.23
CA PRO A 378 29.21 -16.61 20.96
C PRO A 378 30.47 -16.03 20.30
N GLY A 379 30.49 -14.71 20.08
CA GLY A 379 31.62 -14.01 19.46
C GLY A 379 31.55 -13.86 17.94
N SER A 380 30.50 -14.36 17.29
CA SER A 380 30.22 -14.02 15.88
C SER A 380 29.85 -12.54 15.71
N ALA A 381 29.77 -12.10 14.45
CA ALA A 381 29.11 -10.84 14.11
C ALA A 381 27.65 -10.81 14.61
N ASN A 382 27.16 -9.62 14.92
CA ASN A 382 25.78 -9.41 15.34
C ASN A 382 24.82 -9.74 14.18
N PRO A 383 23.84 -10.64 14.38
CA PRO A 383 22.84 -10.89 13.35
C PRO A 383 21.92 -9.67 13.15
N PRO A 384 21.42 -9.44 11.93
CA PRO A 384 20.30 -8.53 11.73
C PRO A 384 19.04 -9.07 12.45
N PRO A 385 18.14 -8.20 12.92
CA PRO A 385 16.88 -8.58 13.57
C PRO A 385 15.84 -9.07 12.56
N PHE A 386 16.21 -10.11 11.80
CA PHE A 386 15.40 -10.68 10.73
C PHE A 386 15.21 -12.18 10.94
N VAL A 387 13.96 -12.64 10.93
CA VAL A 387 13.61 -14.06 11.09
C VAL A 387 14.11 -14.85 9.89
N VAL A 388 14.86 -15.92 10.16
CA VAL A 388 15.28 -16.91 9.17
C VAL A 388 14.45 -18.18 9.38
N ALA A 389 13.98 -18.79 8.29
CA ALA A 389 13.23 -20.04 8.38
C ALA A 389 14.20 -21.20 8.73
N PRO A 390 13.90 -22.03 9.76
CA PRO A 390 14.78 -23.13 10.17
C PRO A 390 15.03 -24.21 9.10
N ASP A 391 14.13 -24.34 8.14
CA ASP A 391 14.19 -25.29 7.02
C ASP A 391 15.07 -24.81 5.86
N GLY A 392 15.68 -23.62 5.99
CA GLY A 392 16.55 -23.03 4.97
C GLY A 392 15.79 -22.28 3.87
N GLU A 393 14.46 -22.18 3.95
CA GLU A 393 13.68 -21.37 3.02
C GLU A 393 14.04 -19.89 3.17
N ALA A 394 14.11 -19.18 2.04
CA ALA A 394 14.39 -17.75 2.04
C ALA A 394 13.20 -16.98 2.65
N ALA A 395 13.33 -16.56 3.90
CA ALA A 395 12.29 -15.76 4.58
C ALA A 395 12.03 -14.40 3.88
N ARG A 396 13.00 -13.88 3.11
CA ARG A 396 12.84 -12.64 2.35
C ARG A 396 11.81 -12.84 1.24
N GLY A 397 10.72 -12.09 1.31
CA GLY A 397 9.64 -12.21 0.35
C GLY A 397 8.70 -13.39 0.58
N ILE A 398 8.79 -14.12 1.70
CA ILE A 398 7.93 -15.28 1.95
C ILE A 398 6.42 -14.95 1.90
N LEU A 399 6.03 -13.75 2.37
CA LEU A 399 4.64 -13.29 2.30
C LEU A 399 4.23 -12.83 0.90
N VAL A 400 5.17 -12.65 -0.04
CA VAL A 400 4.83 -12.33 -1.44
C VAL A 400 4.00 -13.45 -2.05
N HIS A 401 4.29 -14.70 -1.72
CA HIS A 401 3.52 -15.85 -2.17
C HIS A 401 2.08 -15.79 -1.63
N ASP A 402 1.93 -15.51 -0.34
CA ASP A 402 0.61 -15.37 0.30
C ASP A 402 -0.17 -14.18 -0.29
N PHE A 403 0.49 -13.06 -0.54
CA PHE A 403 -0.15 -11.91 -1.17
C PHE A 403 -0.48 -12.13 -2.65
N SER A 404 0.11 -13.12 -3.32
CA SER A 404 -0.32 -13.48 -4.68
C SER A 404 -1.72 -14.08 -4.69
N LEU A 405 -2.17 -14.67 -3.57
CA LEU A 405 -3.54 -15.17 -3.39
C LEU A 405 -4.59 -14.04 -3.33
N VAL A 406 -4.17 -12.78 -3.22
CA VAL A 406 -5.07 -11.62 -3.28
C VAL A 406 -5.80 -11.57 -4.62
N LEU A 407 -5.14 -11.94 -5.72
CA LEU A 407 -5.76 -11.96 -7.04
C LEU A 407 -6.93 -12.95 -7.13
N PRO A 408 -6.75 -14.27 -6.88
CA PRO A 408 -7.87 -15.20 -6.89
C PRO A 408 -8.90 -14.86 -5.83
N PHE A 409 -8.50 -14.36 -4.65
CA PHE A 409 -9.46 -13.91 -3.63
C PHE A 409 -10.33 -12.74 -4.12
N GLY A 410 -9.74 -11.72 -4.74
CA GLY A 410 -10.48 -10.58 -5.28
C GLY A 410 -11.45 -11.00 -6.40
N LEU A 411 -11.01 -11.88 -7.30
CA LEU A 411 -11.87 -12.45 -8.35
C LEU A 411 -13.01 -13.28 -7.76
N LEU A 412 -12.76 -14.03 -6.68
CA LEU A 412 -13.80 -14.76 -5.95
C LEU A 412 -14.86 -13.81 -5.39
N LEU A 413 -14.45 -12.71 -4.74
CA LEU A 413 -15.37 -11.71 -4.22
C LEU A 413 -16.21 -11.07 -5.33
N ILE A 414 -15.58 -10.72 -6.46
CA ILE A 414 -16.28 -10.18 -7.64
C ILE A 414 -17.30 -11.21 -8.20
N GLY A 415 -16.91 -12.49 -8.29
CA GLY A 415 -17.82 -13.56 -8.72
C GLY A 415 -19.03 -13.73 -7.79
N ILE A 416 -18.80 -13.67 -6.47
CA ILE A 416 -19.87 -13.67 -5.46
C ILE A 416 -20.78 -12.45 -5.63
N ARG A 417 -20.22 -11.27 -5.93
CA ARG A 417 -21.01 -10.05 -6.20
C ARG A 417 -21.92 -10.20 -7.41
N PHE A 418 -21.43 -10.77 -8.51
CA PHE A 418 -22.27 -11.05 -9.67
C PHE A 418 -23.43 -12.00 -9.33
N LEU A 419 -23.16 -13.05 -8.56
CA LEU A 419 -24.20 -13.98 -8.12
C LEU A 419 -25.24 -13.29 -7.22
N LEU A 420 -24.79 -12.46 -6.27
CA LEU A 420 -25.67 -11.67 -5.41
C LEU A 420 -26.54 -10.71 -6.24
N ARG A 421 -25.98 -10.06 -7.27
CA ARG A 421 -26.79 -9.24 -8.19
C ARG A 421 -27.83 -10.06 -8.93
N ALA A 422 -27.47 -11.24 -9.45
CA ALA A 422 -28.44 -12.10 -10.14
C ALA A 422 -29.63 -12.44 -9.22
N ILE A 423 -29.35 -12.76 -7.96
CA ILE A 423 -30.38 -13.06 -6.95
C ILE A 423 -31.21 -11.81 -6.61
N LEU A 424 -30.56 -10.65 -6.43
CA LEU A 424 -31.24 -9.40 -6.10
C LEU A 424 -32.10 -8.87 -7.25
N THR A 425 -31.64 -9.01 -8.49
CA THR A 425 -32.42 -8.76 -9.71
C THR A 425 -33.62 -9.70 -9.80
N LEU A 426 -33.44 -11.00 -9.54
CA LEU A 426 -34.53 -11.97 -9.52
C LEU A 426 -35.59 -11.64 -8.44
N SER A 427 -35.15 -11.15 -7.29
CA SER A 427 -36.04 -10.71 -6.21
C SER A 427 -36.66 -9.31 -6.43
N GLY A 428 -36.28 -8.58 -7.48
CA GLY A 428 -36.80 -7.25 -7.77
C GLY A 428 -36.25 -6.13 -6.89
N HIS A 429 -35.16 -6.36 -6.15
CA HIS A 429 -34.48 -5.31 -5.36
C HIS A 429 -33.56 -4.43 -6.22
N ILE A 430 -33.06 -4.96 -7.35
CA ILE A 430 -32.24 -4.22 -8.30
C ILE A 430 -33.05 -4.02 -9.59
N PRO A 431 -33.31 -2.77 -10.00
CA PRO A 431 -33.99 -2.50 -11.27
C PRO A 431 -33.08 -2.87 -12.45
N VAL A 432 -33.65 -3.50 -13.47
CA VAL A 432 -32.98 -3.79 -14.76
C VAL A 432 -33.50 -2.80 -15.79
N ASP A 433 -33.09 -1.53 -15.65
CA ASP A 433 -33.38 -0.50 -16.62
C ASP A 433 -32.07 0.10 -17.13
N PRO A 434 -31.72 -0.04 -18.43
CA PRO A 434 -30.49 0.52 -18.99
C PRO A 434 -30.40 2.04 -18.77
N ASP A 435 -31.55 2.73 -18.77
CA ASP A 435 -31.61 4.18 -18.59
C ASP A 435 -31.42 4.61 -17.12
N ALA A 436 -31.52 3.68 -16.16
CA ALA A 436 -31.31 4.01 -14.75
C ALA A 436 -29.83 4.17 -14.40
N ALA A 437 -28.94 3.40 -15.04
CA ALA A 437 -27.51 3.43 -14.76
C ALA A 437 -26.86 4.80 -15.02
N HIS A 438 -27.42 5.61 -15.93
CA HIS A 438 -26.92 6.95 -16.25
C HIS A 438 -27.57 8.07 -15.43
N LYS A 439 -28.69 7.81 -14.75
CA LYS A 439 -29.42 8.86 -14.00
C LYS A 439 -28.74 9.21 -12.67
N ASP A 440 -28.12 8.23 -12.03
CA ASP A 440 -27.50 8.41 -10.72
C ASP A 440 -26.23 9.28 -10.79
N ASP A 441 -25.48 9.19 -11.90
CA ASP A 441 -24.25 9.98 -12.10
C ASP A 441 -24.54 11.47 -12.41
N LEU A 442 -25.68 11.76 -13.05
CA LEU A 442 -26.09 13.13 -13.36
C LEU A 442 -26.65 13.87 -12.13
N GLN A 443 -27.21 13.15 -11.16
CA GLN A 443 -27.83 13.76 -9.97
C GLN A 443 -26.81 14.05 -8.85
N GLY A 444 -25.71 13.30 -8.76
CA GLY A 444 -24.73 13.43 -7.69
C GLY A 444 -23.88 14.71 -7.71
N HIS A 445 -23.71 15.34 -8.87
CA HIS A 445 -22.81 16.50 -9.02
C HIS A 445 -23.50 17.87 -8.98
N GLY A 446 -24.85 17.93 -9.06
CA GLY A 446 -25.59 19.19 -9.11
C GLY A 446 -26.09 19.74 -7.77
N GLY A 447 -26.03 18.95 -6.68
CA GLY A 447 -26.83 19.22 -5.47
C GLY A 447 -26.09 19.72 -4.22
N SER A 448 -24.75 19.75 -4.19
CA SER A 448 -24.00 20.12 -2.97
C SER A 448 -23.38 21.51 -3.00
N SER A 449 -23.78 22.37 -3.94
CA SER A 449 -23.40 23.78 -3.97
C SER A 449 -24.49 24.70 -3.37
N GLU A 450 -25.25 24.21 -2.38
CA GLU A 450 -26.01 25.10 -1.49
C GLU A 450 -25.04 25.80 -0.53
N LEU A 451 -24.39 26.83 -1.08
CA LEU A 451 -24.35 28.17 -0.50
C LEU A 451 -24.55 28.23 1.03
N HIS A 452 -23.47 28.06 1.78
CA HIS A 452 -23.33 28.65 3.10
C HIS A 452 -23.32 30.19 2.95
N THR A 453 -24.48 30.81 2.69
CA THR A 453 -24.68 32.23 2.92
C THR A 453 -24.64 32.45 4.42
N ASN A 454 -23.49 32.93 4.89
CA ASN A 454 -23.31 33.59 6.18
C ASN A 454 -24.47 34.57 6.42
N THR A 455 -25.42 34.16 7.25
CA THR A 455 -26.43 35.04 7.81
C THR A 455 -25.82 35.73 9.03
N THR A 456 -24.89 36.66 8.79
CA THR A 456 -24.59 37.72 9.76
C THR A 456 -25.69 38.78 9.63
N GLY A 457 -26.89 38.45 10.12
CA GLY A 457 -27.99 39.39 10.30
C GLY A 457 -27.94 39.92 11.73
N GLY A 458 -27.62 41.21 11.88
CA GLY A 458 -27.61 41.92 13.15
C GLY A 458 -28.99 41.95 13.80
N ASP A 459 -29.02 41.60 15.09
CA ASP A 459 -30.21 41.71 15.93
C ASP A 459 -30.31 43.16 16.44
N ALA A 460 -31.23 43.90 15.82
CA ALA A 460 -31.60 45.25 16.19
C ALA A 460 -32.75 45.19 17.22
N GLY A 461 -32.43 45.59 18.45
CA GLY A 461 -33.27 46.33 19.38
C GLY A 461 -34.75 45.94 19.54
N LYS A 462 -35.08 45.34 20.68
CA LYS A 462 -36.45 45.37 21.22
C LYS A 462 -36.45 45.97 22.65
N PRO A 463 -37.27 47.00 22.92
CA PRO A 463 -37.22 47.73 24.19
C PRO A 463 -38.00 47.04 25.32
N SER A 464 -37.46 47.26 26.52
CA SER A 464 -38.03 47.02 27.84
C SER A 464 -39.48 47.51 27.96
N GLY A 465 -40.37 46.61 28.40
CA GLY A 465 -41.73 46.93 28.85
C GLY A 465 -42.04 46.14 30.12
N ALA A 466 -42.02 46.83 31.25
CA ALA A 466 -42.44 46.36 32.56
C ALA A 466 -43.97 46.17 32.63
N ALA A 467 -44.45 45.20 33.41
CA ALA A 467 -45.42 45.40 34.50
C ALA A 467 -46.08 44.09 34.98
N ALA A 468 -46.35 44.09 36.30
CA ALA A 468 -47.46 43.46 37.00
C ALA A 468 -47.38 41.96 37.38
N SER A 469 -47.00 41.75 38.63
CA SER A 469 -47.52 40.69 39.51
C SER A 469 -49.05 40.70 39.57
N PRO A 470 -49.66 39.56 39.93
CA PRO A 470 -50.50 39.61 41.12
C PRO A 470 -50.29 38.45 42.11
N VAL A 471 -50.73 38.79 43.31
CA VAL A 471 -50.74 38.12 44.60
C VAL A 471 -51.93 37.14 44.72
N SER A 472 -51.82 36.23 45.69
CA SER A 472 -52.86 35.40 46.36
C SER A 472 -53.32 34.13 45.63
N ALA A 473 -53.70 33.03 46.29
CA ALA A 473 -53.56 32.52 47.65
C ALA A 473 -54.16 31.10 47.64
N ASP A 474 -53.70 30.26 48.57
CA ASP A 474 -54.42 29.16 49.24
C ASP A 474 -55.18 28.09 48.45
N ALA A 475 -54.82 26.81 48.65
CA ALA A 475 -55.42 25.97 49.72
C ALA A 475 -55.24 24.45 49.46
N LYS A 476 -55.07 23.72 50.57
CA LYS A 476 -55.18 22.24 50.77
C LYS A 476 -53.98 21.41 50.32
N GLY A 477 -53.39 20.51 51.10
CA GLY A 477 -53.76 19.93 52.39
C GLY A 477 -53.50 18.41 52.38
N ALA A 478 -53.04 17.89 53.52
CA ALA A 478 -52.95 16.48 53.94
C ALA A 478 -51.70 15.67 53.56
N GLY A 479 -51.05 15.12 54.60
CA GLY A 479 -49.97 14.13 54.55
C GLY A 479 -49.01 14.27 55.71
#